data_AF-A0AAN3ZMJ4-F1
#
_entry.id   AF-A0AAN3ZMJ4-F1
#
_cell.length_a   1.000
_cell.length_b   1.000
_cell.length_c   1.000
_cell.angle_alpha   90.00
_cell.angle_beta   90.00
_cell.angle_gamma   90.00
#
_symmetry.space_group_name_H-M   'P 1'
#
loop_
_entity.id
_entity.type
_entity.pdbx_description
1 polymer ?
#
loop_
_entity_poly.entity_id
_entity_poly.type
_entity_poly.pdbx_seq_one_letter_code
_entity_poly.pdbx_strand_id
1 'polypeptide(L)'
;MNPMLDYCFTPALRQTISHTGIKKWLWRIRKILQQKGDLDLIQCDYHLCNKQFLPEKAFTGELIYMHGNMIARKKRKYCSAACAEKDKMAHEL
;
A
#
# COMPACT_ATOMS: atom_id res chain seq x y z
N MET A 1 0.88 -20.45 -53.96
CA MET A 1 -0.14 -19.77 -53.14
C MET A 1 -0.38 -20.59 -51.89
N ASN A 2 -0.28 -20.00 -50.70
CA ASN A 2 -0.38 -20.72 -49.41
C ASN A 2 -1.84 -20.61 -48.88
N PRO A 3 -2.57 -21.71 -48.63
CA PRO A 3 -4.01 -21.70 -48.33
C PRO A 3 -4.33 -21.46 -46.84
N MET A 4 -3.49 -20.71 -46.11
CA MET A 4 -3.51 -20.65 -44.65
C MET A 4 -3.81 -19.23 -44.13
N LEU A 5 -4.81 -18.56 -44.71
CA LEU A 5 -5.22 -17.20 -44.32
C LEU A 5 -6.75 -17.03 -44.19
N ASP A 6 -7.48 -18.08 -43.84
CA ASP A 6 -8.93 -18.01 -43.54
C ASP A 6 -9.26 -18.51 -42.12
N TYR A 7 -8.34 -18.34 -41.17
CA TYR A 7 -8.70 -18.54 -39.76
C TYR A 7 -9.43 -17.29 -39.26
N CYS A 8 -10.76 -17.32 -39.46
CA CYS A 8 -11.70 -16.33 -38.97
C CYS A 8 -11.42 -15.96 -37.51
N PHE A 9 -11.04 -14.70 -37.27
CA PHE A 9 -11.18 -14.07 -35.96
C PHE A 9 -12.67 -13.86 -35.71
N THR A 10 -13.37 -14.85 -35.15
CA THR A 10 -14.67 -14.57 -34.52
C THR A 10 -14.38 -13.73 -33.27
N PRO A 11 -14.79 -12.46 -33.20
CA PRO A 11 -14.63 -11.70 -31.98
C PRO A 11 -15.44 -12.39 -30.88
N ALA A 12 -14.81 -12.64 -29.72
CA ALA A 12 -15.50 -13.15 -28.55
C ALA A 12 -16.69 -12.24 -28.23
N LEU A 13 -17.88 -12.85 -28.07
CA LEU A 13 -19.08 -12.15 -27.61
C LEU A 13 -18.73 -11.39 -26.33
N ARG A 14 -18.66 -10.06 -26.41
CA ARG A 14 -18.44 -9.20 -25.25
C ARG A 14 -19.62 -9.41 -24.30
N GLN A 15 -19.43 -10.23 -23.28
CA GLN A 15 -20.35 -10.31 -22.16
C GLN A 15 -20.22 -9.00 -21.37
N THR A 16 -20.94 -7.97 -21.80
CA THR A 16 -21.14 -6.79 -20.96
C THR A 16 -21.99 -7.25 -19.78
N ILE A 17 -21.36 -7.50 -18.64
CA ILE A 17 -22.08 -7.77 -17.39
C ILE A 17 -22.84 -6.48 -17.04
N SER A 18 -24.05 -6.35 -17.58
CA SER A 18 -24.96 -5.26 -17.26
C SER A 18 -25.56 -5.57 -15.90
N HIS A 19 -24.95 -5.07 -14.84
CA HIS A 19 -25.62 -5.03 -13.55
C HIS A 19 -26.86 -4.13 -13.68
N THR A 20 -28.06 -4.70 -13.80
CA THR A 20 -29.34 -3.98 -13.80
C THR A 20 -29.97 -4.03 -12.40
N GLY A 21 -30.63 -2.93 -12.00
CA GLY A 21 -31.36 -2.83 -10.72
C GLY A 21 -30.50 -2.96 -9.45
N ILE A 22 -31.01 -3.72 -8.47
CA ILE A 22 -30.47 -3.88 -7.11
C ILE A 22 -29.03 -4.41 -7.13
N LYS A 23 -28.66 -5.26 -8.10
CA LYS A 23 -27.30 -5.80 -8.23
C LYS A 23 -26.26 -4.71 -8.49
N LYS A 24 -26.60 -3.64 -9.22
CA LYS A 24 -25.71 -2.49 -9.46
C LYS A 24 -25.52 -1.65 -8.20
N TRP A 25 -26.57 -1.56 -7.39
CA TRP A 25 -26.55 -0.84 -6.11
C TRP A 25 -25.74 -1.60 -5.06
N LEU A 26 -25.96 -2.90 -4.91
CA LEU A 26 -25.14 -3.78 -4.07
C LEU A 26 -23.65 -3.77 -4.47
N TRP A 27 -23.36 -3.79 -5.78
CA TRP A 27 -21.99 -3.68 -6.26
C TRP A 27 -21.36 -2.33 -5.92
N ARG A 28 -22.11 -1.22 -6.03
CA ARG A 28 -21.67 0.11 -5.58
C ARG A 28 -21.41 0.16 -4.07
N ILE A 29 -22.31 -0.38 -3.26
CA ILE A 29 -22.13 -0.43 -1.80
C ILE A 29 -20.90 -1.26 -1.44
N ARG A 30 -20.73 -2.43 -2.05
CA ARG A 30 -19.56 -3.28 -1.82
C ARG A 30 -18.25 -2.55 -2.20
N LYS A 31 -18.27 -1.78 -3.29
CA LYS A 31 -17.15 -0.93 -3.70
C LYS A 31 -16.86 0.21 -2.70
N ILE A 32 -17.90 0.86 -2.16
CA ILE A 32 -17.78 1.91 -1.13
C ILE A 32 -17.26 1.33 0.20
N LEU A 33 -17.74 0.15 0.59
CA LEU A 33 -17.28 -0.54 1.81
C LEU A 33 -15.82 -1.02 1.67
N GLN A 34 -15.39 -1.47 0.48
CA GLN A 34 -13.99 -1.76 0.21
C GLN A 34 -13.09 -0.51 0.32
N GLN A 35 -13.59 0.68 -0.02
CA GLN A 35 -12.84 1.93 0.19
C GLN A 35 -12.70 2.32 1.66
N LYS A 36 -13.57 1.82 2.54
CA LYS A 36 -13.55 2.11 3.98
C LYS A 36 -12.82 1.03 4.81
N GLY A 37 -12.30 -0.01 4.13
CA GLY A 37 -11.72 -1.20 4.73
C GLY A 37 -10.36 -0.99 5.38
N ASP A 38 -9.69 0.11 5.08
CA ASP A 38 -8.43 0.44 5.74
C ASP A 38 -8.76 1.45 6.83
N LEU A 39 -8.83 0.98 8.09
CA LEU A 39 -8.37 1.85 9.17
C LEU A 39 -7.01 2.37 8.72
N ASP A 40 -6.76 3.69 8.77
CA ASP A 40 -5.54 4.37 8.31
C ASP A 40 -4.27 3.87 9.03
N LEU A 41 -3.97 2.59 8.91
CA LEU A 41 -2.91 1.86 9.56
C LEU A 41 -1.64 2.22 8.82
N ILE A 42 -0.73 2.87 9.51
CA ILE A 42 0.59 3.21 8.98
C ILE A 42 1.57 2.07 9.28
N GLN A 43 2.50 1.86 8.36
CA GLN A 43 3.58 0.90 8.56
C GLN A 43 4.66 1.50 9.48
N CYS A 44 5.36 0.64 10.22
CA CYS A 44 6.54 1.05 10.99
C CYS A 44 7.68 1.46 10.07
N ASP A 45 8.32 2.60 10.38
CA ASP A 45 9.48 3.09 9.62
C ASP A 45 10.74 2.20 9.78
N TYR A 46 10.79 1.38 10.84
CA TYR A 46 11.88 0.40 10.99
C TYR A 46 11.66 -0.77 10.02
N HIS A 47 12.52 -0.88 9.01
CA HIS A 47 12.37 -1.80 7.88
C HIS A 47 12.28 -3.29 8.26
N LEU A 48 12.86 -3.70 9.40
CA LEU A 48 12.74 -5.07 9.90
C LEU A 48 11.43 -5.33 10.66
N CYS A 49 10.65 -4.28 10.95
CA CYS A 49 9.35 -4.38 11.58
C CYS A 49 8.23 -4.30 10.54
N ASN A 50 7.59 -5.45 10.26
CA ASN A 50 6.44 -5.54 9.34
C ASN A 50 5.09 -5.25 10.02
N LYS A 51 5.08 -4.55 11.17
CA LYS A 51 3.85 -4.23 11.90
C LYS A 51 3.20 -2.96 11.35
N GLN A 52 1.88 -3.02 11.21
CA GLN A 52 1.03 -1.87 10.94
C GLN A 52 0.31 -1.43 12.22
N PHE A 53 0.13 -0.13 12.42
CA PHE A 53 -0.47 0.42 13.63
C PHE A 53 -1.24 1.71 13.33
N LEU A 54 -2.16 2.04 14.25
CA LEU A 54 -2.93 3.27 14.17
C LEU A 54 -2.03 4.49 14.40
N PRO A 55 -2.16 5.55 13.59
CA PRO A 55 -1.31 6.74 13.67
C PRO A 55 -1.46 7.48 15.00
N GLU A 56 -2.59 7.33 15.69
CA GLU A 56 -2.81 7.87 17.05
C GLU A 56 -1.90 7.22 18.10
N LYS A 57 -1.51 5.95 17.91
CA LYS A 57 -0.62 5.21 18.81
C LYS A 57 0.84 5.23 18.34
N ALA A 58 1.17 6.10 17.39
CA ALA A 58 2.50 6.19 16.81
C ALA A 58 3.52 6.71 17.82
N PHE A 59 4.65 6.01 17.96
CA PHE A 59 5.81 6.54 18.65
C PHE A 59 6.63 7.38 17.66
N THR A 60 6.76 8.68 17.90
CA THR A 60 7.57 9.58 17.07
C THR A 60 9.01 9.60 17.58
N GLY A 61 9.94 9.09 16.77
CA GLY A 61 11.37 9.12 17.05
C GLY A 61 12.10 10.04 16.07
N GLU A 62 13.08 10.79 16.55
CA GLU A 62 13.97 11.58 15.69
C GLU A 62 15.19 10.74 15.32
N LEU A 63 15.38 10.51 14.02
CA LEU A 63 16.55 9.83 13.46
C LEU A 63 17.56 10.87 12.99
N ILE A 64 18.78 10.77 13.51
CA ILE A 64 19.92 11.59 13.09
C ILE A 64 20.74 10.72 12.13
N TYR A 65 21.05 11.23 10.95
CA TYR A 65 21.88 10.53 9.98
C TYR A 65 22.82 11.51 9.28
N MET A 66 23.96 10.99 8.82
CA MET A 66 24.92 11.76 8.04
C MET A 66 24.49 11.78 6.57
N HIS A 67 24.41 12.98 6.00
CA HIS A 67 24.21 13.17 4.56
C HIS A 67 25.41 13.92 3.99
N GLY A 68 26.47 13.17 3.67
CA GLY A 68 27.79 13.74 3.37
C GLY A 68 28.40 14.37 4.62
N ASN A 69 28.78 15.64 4.56
CA ASN A 69 29.34 16.39 5.70
C ASN A 69 28.28 17.09 6.56
N MET A 70 26.99 16.91 6.29
CA MET A 70 25.91 17.56 7.04
C MET A 70 25.14 16.55 7.88
N ILE A 71 24.87 16.92 9.13
CA ILE A 71 24.00 16.16 10.03
C ILE A 71 22.55 16.50 9.69
N ALA A 72 21.80 15.51 9.20
CA ALA A 72 20.38 15.65 8.91
C ALA A 72 19.55 15.00 10.03
N ARG A 73 18.42 15.63 10.38
CA ARG A 73 17.46 15.12 11.38
C ARG A 73 16.12 14.88 10.69
N LYS A 74 15.56 13.68 10.84
CA LYS A 74 14.25 13.34 10.28
C LYS A 74 13.36 12.70 11.35
N LYS A 75 12.15 13.23 11.51
CA LYS A 75 11.12 12.63 12.36
C LYS A 75 10.49 11.45 11.65
N ARG A 76 10.43 10.31 12.33
CA ARG A 76 9.88 9.03 11.86
C ARG A 76 8.86 8.49 12.85
N LYS A 77 7.92 7.67 12.37
CA LYS A 77 6.86 7.04 13.15
C LYS A 77 7.12 5.54 13.26
N TYR A 78 7.12 5.05 14.50
CA TYR A 78 7.39 3.67 14.84
C TYR A 78 6.23 3.06 15.62
N CYS A 79 6.13 1.74 15.59
CA CYS A 79 5.15 1.02 16.41
C CYS A 79 5.52 0.98 17.90
N SER A 80 6.79 1.21 18.25
CA SER A 80 7.29 1.20 19.63
C SER A 80 8.64 1.91 19.77
N ALA A 81 9.00 2.31 21.00
CA ALA A 81 10.29 2.90 21.32
C ALA A 81 11.47 1.98 20.97
N ALA A 82 11.33 0.67 21.18
CA ALA A 82 12.36 -0.31 20.85
C ALA A 82 12.68 -0.35 19.34
N CYS A 83 11.70 -0.11 18.46
CA CYS A 83 11.96 -0.04 17.02
C CYS A 83 12.70 1.25 16.65
N ALA A 84 12.39 2.36 17.33
CA ALA A 84 13.09 3.62 17.12
C ALA A 84 14.57 3.54 17.53
N GLU A 85 14.87 2.89 18.66
CA GLU A 85 16.24 2.68 19.14
C GLU A 85 17.04 1.80 18.18
N LYS A 86 16.47 0.68 17.72
CA LYS A 86 17.11 -0.19 16.72
C LYS A 86 17.37 0.51 15.39
N ASP A 87 16.46 1.38 14.93
CA ASP A 87 16.65 2.14 13.69
C ASP A 87 17.77 3.19 13.83
N LYS A 88 17.92 3.80 15.01
CA LYS A 88 19.05 4.69 15.33
C LYS A 88 20.37 3.96 15.28
N MET A 89 20.48 2.83 15.97
CA MET A 89 21.72 2.03 16.00
C MET A 89 22.15 1.59 14.59
N ALA A 90 21.19 1.30 13.70
CA ALA A 90 21.49 0.94 12.31
C ALA A 90 22.08 2.10 11.47
N HIS A 91 21.94 3.35 11.91
CA HIS A 91 22.43 4.55 11.22
C HIS A 91 23.65 5.21 11.91
N GLU A 92 24.12 4.69 13.05
CA GLU A 92 25.26 5.23 13.81
C GLU A 92 26.63 4.63 13.37
N LEU A 93 26.82 4.34 12.08
CA LEU A 93 28.10 3.84 11.53
C LEU A 93 29.08 4.96 11.16
#